data_AF-A0AAD5KWX7-F1
#
_entry.id   AF-A0AAD5KWX7-F1
#
_cell.length_a   1.000
_cell.length_b   1.000
_cell.length_c   1.000
_cell.angle_alpha   90.00
_cell.angle_beta   90.00
_cell.angle_gamma   90.00
#
_symmetry.space_group_name_H-M   'P 1'
#
loop_
_entity.id
_entity.type
_entity.pdbx_description
1 polymer ?
#
loop_
_entity_poly.entity_id
_entity_poly.type
_entity_poly.pdbx_seq_one_letter_code
_entity_poly.pdbx_strand_id
1 'polypeptide(L)'
;MIDYKKYVVILLGIAFFSVSMLYYFPRQFHVNYNQAMKDDSSVSISPKMDGEMWNVFDVRYSDNASKTILFWTTFYGGNVWSKLRMDLNDSCPENNCRLTTDRRLLNKSDAVIFHFWQDKLDSLPAFRSRNFFPWKQIPPHFFNWTATYRLDSDLFGPMFYGFQFANKNSVLMRPNDLTNYYGLNITSKTKMAAWFVSNCQTSINREGYVRELSRYVQVDVFGKCLENRKSCPIPRNPQNQPLYYEPTDCDVMLERDYLFYLSFENSFCPDYASEKFFRAFQSGVVPVVFGGANYSLLAPPHSYINARDFQTPKLLAEYLVKLSHDLDLYSRYFDWRGEFDLKRHSGWCNLCKMLNDPHAEAKSYPVIETWFFDKYPCENYRWTNTTIN
;
A
#
# COMPACT_ATOMS: atom_id res chain seq x y z
N MET A 1 -2.90 -27.78 -20.28
CA MET A 1 -3.89 -27.04 -19.47
C MET A 1 -3.42 -27.10 -18.02
N ILE A 2 -3.40 -25.97 -17.32
CA ILE A 2 -3.03 -25.84 -15.91
C ILE A 2 -4.11 -26.54 -15.07
N ASP A 3 -3.76 -27.61 -14.36
CA ASP A 3 -4.68 -28.33 -13.47
C ASP A 3 -4.80 -27.59 -12.13
N TYR A 4 -5.70 -26.61 -12.11
CA TYR A 4 -5.95 -25.71 -10.98
C TYR A 4 -6.55 -26.41 -9.75
N LYS A 5 -6.81 -27.73 -9.79
CA LYS A 5 -7.23 -28.50 -8.62
C LYS A 5 -6.07 -28.94 -7.73
N LYS A 6 -4.81 -28.77 -8.17
CA LYS A 6 -3.61 -29.24 -7.45
C LYS A 6 -2.94 -28.20 -6.55
N TYR A 7 -3.29 -26.92 -6.71
CA TYR A 7 -2.70 -25.81 -5.95
C TYR A 7 -3.73 -24.72 -5.73
N VAL A 8 -3.49 -23.91 -4.69
CA VAL A 8 -4.31 -22.75 -4.38
C VAL A 8 -3.99 -21.61 -5.33
N VAL A 9 -4.96 -21.18 -6.13
CA VAL A 9 -4.81 -20.04 -7.04
C VAL A 9 -5.27 -18.76 -6.35
N ILE A 10 -4.42 -17.73 -6.34
CA ILE A 10 -4.64 -16.49 -5.60
C ILE A 10 -4.69 -15.29 -6.54
N LEU A 11 -5.79 -14.53 -6.49
CA LEU A 11 -5.88 -13.23 -7.15
C LEU A 11 -5.27 -12.16 -6.25
N LEU A 12 -4.14 -11.58 -6.66
CA LEU A 12 -3.47 -10.50 -5.94
C LEU A 12 -3.95 -9.14 -6.43
N GLY A 13 -4.95 -8.61 -5.74
CA GLY A 13 -5.71 -7.39 -5.97
C GLY A 13 -5.00 -6.07 -5.70
N ILE A 14 -3.66 -6.05 -5.66
CA ILE A 14 -2.95 -4.91 -5.09
C ILE A 14 -2.64 -3.91 -6.19
N ALA A 15 -3.62 -3.04 -6.41
CA ALA A 15 -3.57 -1.96 -7.38
C ALA A 15 -2.61 -0.83 -6.99
N PHE A 16 -1.97 -0.87 -5.82
CA PHE A 16 -1.06 0.18 -5.32
C PHE A 16 0.00 -0.36 -4.35
N PHE A 17 0.70 -1.44 -4.71
CA PHE A 17 2.03 -1.65 -4.15
C PHE A 17 2.88 -0.60 -4.86
N SER A 18 3.08 0.58 -4.25
CA SER A 18 4.11 1.45 -4.77
C SER A 18 5.44 0.69 -4.67
N VAL A 19 6.35 0.85 -5.64
CA VAL A 19 7.72 0.32 -5.50
C VAL A 19 8.34 0.79 -4.17
N SER A 20 7.89 1.95 -3.65
CA SER A 20 8.15 2.42 -2.29
C SER A 20 7.84 1.36 -1.23
N MET A 21 6.66 0.74 -1.22
CA MET A 21 6.23 -0.29 -0.24
C MET A 21 7.21 -1.46 -0.12
N LEU A 22 7.89 -1.86 -1.20
CA LEU A 22 8.91 -2.90 -1.15
C LEU A 22 10.11 -2.51 -0.26
N TYR A 23 10.41 -1.22 -0.18
CA TYR A 23 11.37 -0.65 0.77
C TYR A 23 10.81 -0.52 2.20
N TYR A 24 9.48 -0.61 2.42
CA TYR A 24 8.84 -0.65 3.74
C TYR A 24 8.77 -2.07 4.33
N PHE A 25 9.06 -3.13 3.56
CA PHE A 25 9.09 -4.53 4.01
C PHE A 25 10.49 -5.20 4.06
N PRO A 26 11.58 -4.53 4.49
CA PRO A 26 12.93 -5.05 4.27
C PRO A 26 13.32 -6.29 5.09
N ARG A 27 12.62 -6.62 6.19
CA ARG A 27 12.87 -7.90 6.89
C ARG A 27 12.42 -9.12 6.07
N GLN A 28 11.49 -8.93 5.14
CA GLN A 28 10.91 -9.99 4.31
C GLN A 28 11.34 -9.94 2.86
N PHE A 29 12.06 -8.87 2.51
CA PHE A 29 12.40 -8.51 1.15
C PHE A 29 13.76 -7.81 1.15
N HIS A 30 14.87 -8.55 1.19
CA HIS A 30 16.16 -7.91 0.94
C HIS A 30 16.27 -7.57 -0.55
N VAL A 31 16.41 -6.29 -0.88
CA VAL A 31 16.70 -5.87 -2.25
C VAL A 31 18.19 -6.05 -2.51
N ASN A 32 18.57 -6.77 -3.58
CA ASN A 32 19.97 -6.82 -4.01
C ASN A 32 20.30 -5.54 -4.80
N TYR A 33 20.85 -4.54 -4.12
CA TYR A 33 21.11 -3.19 -4.66
C TYR A 33 22.01 -3.19 -5.92
N ASN A 34 22.93 -4.15 -6.05
CA ASN A 34 23.91 -4.16 -7.14
C ASN A 34 23.35 -4.40 -8.55
N GLN A 35 22.06 -4.76 -8.70
CA GLN A 35 21.40 -4.98 -9.99
C GLN A 35 20.32 -3.94 -10.33
N ALA A 36 19.85 -3.14 -9.38
CA ALA A 36 18.75 -2.21 -9.62
C ALA A 36 19.17 -0.89 -10.30
N MET A 37 20.43 -0.49 -10.17
CA MET A 37 20.94 0.78 -10.71
C MET A 37 21.69 0.68 -12.05
N LYS A 38 21.78 -0.50 -12.68
CA LYS A 38 22.55 -0.66 -13.94
C LYS A 38 21.75 -0.50 -15.23
N ASP A 39 20.43 -0.43 -15.17
CA ASP A 39 19.58 -0.46 -16.38
C ASP A 39 18.84 0.84 -16.69
N ASP A 40 19.29 1.98 -16.17
CA ASP A 40 18.78 3.30 -16.63
C ASP A 40 19.91 4.17 -17.18
N SER A 41 20.42 3.76 -18.34
CA SER A 41 21.04 4.67 -19.31
C SER A 41 21.02 4.03 -20.69
N SER A 42 20.02 4.42 -21.49
CA SER A 42 20.12 4.60 -22.95
C SER A 42 21.25 3.85 -23.68
N VAL A 43 21.11 2.55 -23.96
CA VAL A 43 21.84 1.92 -25.08
C VAL A 43 21.03 0.75 -25.63
N SER A 44 20.74 0.80 -26.93
CA SER A 44 20.30 -0.34 -27.72
C SER A 44 21.43 -1.37 -27.79
N ILE A 45 21.33 -2.47 -27.04
CA ILE A 45 22.19 -3.64 -27.22
C ILE A 45 21.29 -4.86 -27.19
N SER A 46 21.20 -5.55 -28.34
CA SER A 46 20.84 -6.95 -28.39
C SER A 46 22.03 -7.76 -27.87
N PRO A 47 21.90 -8.59 -26.83
CA PRO A 47 22.90 -9.60 -26.53
C PRO A 47 22.30 -10.97 -26.86
N LYS A 48 22.82 -11.60 -27.92
CA LYS A 48 23.09 -13.04 -27.82
C LYS A 48 24.11 -13.21 -26.70
N MET A 49 23.77 -13.95 -25.66
CA MET A 49 24.74 -14.44 -24.69
C MET A 49 24.51 -15.94 -24.50
N ASP A 50 25.30 -16.70 -25.24
CA ASP A 50 25.78 -18.01 -24.82
C ASP A 50 26.70 -17.79 -23.61
N GLY A 51 26.44 -18.45 -22.49
CA GLY A 51 27.27 -18.36 -21.28
C GLY A 51 26.46 -18.40 -20.00
N GLU A 52 26.65 -19.46 -19.22
CA GLU A 52 25.96 -19.80 -17.98
C GLU A 52 25.93 -18.65 -16.95
N MET A 53 24.73 -18.13 -16.66
CA MET A 53 24.48 -17.32 -15.46
C MET A 53 23.91 -18.23 -14.37
N TRP A 54 24.82 -18.73 -13.55
CA TRP A 54 24.55 -19.68 -12.47
C TRP A 54 23.56 -19.16 -11.43
N ASN A 55 22.70 -20.08 -11.00
CA ASN A 55 21.68 -19.98 -9.96
C ASN A 55 22.21 -19.28 -8.68
N VAL A 56 21.56 -18.19 -8.26
CA VAL A 56 21.77 -17.57 -6.93
C VAL A 56 20.50 -17.66 -6.06
N PHE A 57 19.65 -18.66 -6.31
CA PHE A 57 18.53 -19.01 -5.41
C PHE A 57 18.37 -20.53 -5.34
N ASP A 58 19.39 -21.21 -4.82
CA ASP A 58 19.20 -22.58 -4.35
C ASP A 58 20.11 -22.81 -3.13
N VAL A 59 19.61 -22.43 -1.96
CA VAL A 59 20.19 -22.90 -0.69
C VAL A 59 19.39 -24.11 -0.24
N ARG A 60 20.14 -25.21 -0.17
CA ARG A 60 19.77 -26.58 0.11
C ARG A 60 19.11 -26.76 1.48
N TYR A 61 17.86 -27.22 1.50
CA TYR A 61 17.40 -28.42 2.22
C TYR A 61 15.94 -28.66 1.84
N SER A 62 15.68 -29.70 1.04
CA SER A 62 14.34 -30.13 0.68
C SER A 62 13.79 -30.99 1.82
N ASP A 63 13.23 -30.35 2.84
CA ASP A 63 12.27 -31.05 3.70
C ASP A 63 10.91 -31.08 2.98
N ASN A 64 10.29 -32.27 2.96
CA ASN A 64 8.93 -32.51 2.43
C ASN A 64 7.83 -31.67 3.12
N ALA A 65 8.18 -30.85 4.12
CA ALA A 65 7.28 -30.06 4.96
C ALA A 65 7.20 -28.56 4.56
N SER A 66 8.00 -28.07 3.61
CA SER A 66 7.99 -26.66 3.20
C SER A 66 7.01 -26.37 2.06
N LYS A 67 6.14 -25.37 2.23
CA LYS A 67 5.14 -24.95 1.24
C LYS A 67 5.75 -24.03 0.18
N THR A 68 5.54 -24.31 -1.10
CA THR A 68 6.08 -23.48 -2.20
C THR A 68 5.00 -22.54 -2.75
N ILE A 69 5.29 -21.24 -2.79
CA ILE A 69 4.41 -20.17 -3.28
C ILE A 69 5.04 -19.54 -4.53
N LEU A 70 4.38 -19.69 -5.68
CA LEU A 70 4.86 -19.23 -6.98
C LEU A 70 4.19 -17.93 -7.42
N PHE A 71 4.98 -16.91 -7.71
CA PHE A 71 4.52 -15.70 -8.39
C PHE A 71 4.47 -15.92 -9.90
N TRP A 72 3.27 -16.03 -10.46
CA TRP A 72 3.08 -16.35 -11.87
C TRP A 72 3.24 -15.13 -12.78
N THR A 73 2.60 -14.02 -12.42
CA THR A 73 2.65 -12.76 -13.17
C THR A 73 3.64 -11.76 -12.58
N THR A 74 4.13 -10.86 -13.43
CA THR A 74 4.97 -9.73 -13.01
C THR A 74 4.17 -8.70 -12.24
N PHE A 75 4.88 -7.79 -11.58
CA PHE A 75 4.27 -6.70 -10.83
C PHE A 75 4.38 -5.41 -11.66
N TYR A 76 3.25 -4.92 -12.19
CA TYR A 76 3.22 -3.83 -13.20
C TYR A 76 4.27 -3.99 -14.29
N GLY A 77 4.25 -5.14 -14.99
CA GLY A 77 5.20 -5.41 -16.08
C GLY A 77 6.65 -5.65 -15.65
N GLY A 78 7.05 -5.29 -14.42
CA GLY A 78 8.42 -5.39 -13.93
C GLY A 78 8.75 -6.72 -13.24
N ASN A 79 10.01 -7.13 -13.32
CA ASN A 79 10.58 -8.29 -12.59
C ASN A 79 10.87 -7.95 -11.13
N VAL A 80 9.95 -7.26 -10.47
CA VAL A 80 10.10 -6.82 -9.09
C VAL A 80 10.26 -8.02 -8.16
N TRP A 81 9.47 -9.07 -8.37
CA TRP A 81 9.50 -10.29 -7.55
C TRP A 81 10.87 -10.98 -7.49
N SER A 82 11.70 -10.86 -8.54
CA SER A 82 13.04 -11.46 -8.56
C SER A 82 14.08 -10.60 -7.84
N LYS A 83 13.78 -9.32 -7.60
CA LYS A 83 14.66 -8.37 -6.89
C LYS A 83 14.40 -8.36 -5.37
N LEU A 84 13.39 -9.10 -4.94
CA LEU A 84 12.94 -9.22 -3.57
C LEU A 84 13.54 -10.52 -2.98
N ARG A 85 14.43 -10.46 -1.99
CA ARG A 85 14.76 -11.65 -1.20
C ARG A 85 13.63 -11.96 -0.25
N MET A 86 12.81 -12.90 -0.66
CA MET A 86 11.61 -13.34 0.04
C MET A 86 11.94 -14.43 1.06
N ASP A 87 12.87 -14.16 1.99
CA ASP A 87 13.12 -15.10 3.09
C ASP A 87 12.15 -14.78 4.24
N LEU A 88 11.27 -15.73 4.56
CA LEU A 88 10.37 -15.62 5.70
C LEU A 88 11.07 -16.03 7.01
N ASN A 89 12.27 -16.63 6.93
CA ASN A 89 13.06 -16.92 8.12
C ASN A 89 13.31 -15.63 8.92
N ASP A 90 13.25 -15.77 10.25
CA ASP A 90 13.40 -14.70 11.24
C ASP A 90 12.30 -13.61 11.25
N SER A 91 11.35 -13.64 10.31
CA SER A 91 10.32 -12.59 10.14
C SER A 91 8.88 -13.05 10.39
N CYS A 92 8.63 -14.35 10.41
CA CYS A 92 7.32 -14.96 10.62
C CYS A 92 7.41 -16.05 11.69
N PRO A 93 6.41 -16.19 12.59
CA PRO A 93 6.32 -17.34 13.47
C PRO A 93 6.23 -18.65 12.67
N GLU A 94 5.50 -18.63 11.55
CA GLU A 94 5.42 -19.69 10.55
C GLU A 94 6.31 -19.32 9.35
N ASN A 95 7.50 -19.92 9.31
CA ASN A 95 8.53 -19.66 8.30
C ASN A 95 8.72 -20.82 7.30
N ASN A 96 7.92 -21.88 7.38
CA ASN A 96 8.06 -23.06 6.52
C ASN A 96 7.46 -22.87 5.11
N CYS A 97 7.51 -21.66 4.55
CA CYS A 97 7.13 -21.40 3.16
C CYS A 97 8.26 -20.78 2.36
N ARG A 98 8.35 -21.19 1.10
CA ARG A 98 9.32 -20.70 0.14
C ARG A 98 8.62 -19.96 -0.98
N LEU A 99 9.09 -18.75 -1.26
CA LEU A 99 8.57 -17.87 -2.30
C LEU A 99 9.46 -17.98 -3.55
N THR A 100 8.88 -18.09 -4.73
CA THR A 100 9.63 -18.29 -5.98
C THR A 100 8.98 -17.63 -7.18
N THR A 101 9.79 -17.26 -8.18
CA THR A 101 9.36 -16.81 -9.51
C THR A 101 9.67 -17.84 -10.60
N ASP A 102 10.28 -18.97 -10.23
CA ASP A 102 10.65 -20.03 -11.17
C ASP A 102 9.43 -20.84 -11.60
N ARG A 103 8.93 -20.54 -12.80
CA ARG A 103 7.75 -21.19 -13.39
C ARG A 103 7.92 -22.70 -13.60
N ARG A 104 9.15 -23.22 -13.61
CA ARG A 104 9.40 -24.68 -13.68
C ARG A 104 8.87 -25.40 -12.45
N LEU A 105 8.69 -24.69 -11.33
CA LEU A 105 8.18 -25.23 -10.07
C LEU A 105 6.65 -25.23 -9.96
N LEU A 106 5.90 -24.88 -11.01
CA LEU A 106 4.42 -24.85 -10.98
C LEU A 106 3.82 -26.15 -10.41
N ASN A 107 4.28 -27.31 -10.88
CA ASN A 107 3.76 -28.61 -10.44
C ASN A 107 4.22 -29.02 -9.02
N LYS A 108 5.14 -28.27 -8.42
CA LYS A 108 5.63 -28.44 -7.05
C LYS A 108 5.17 -27.31 -6.12
N SER A 109 4.34 -26.40 -6.62
CA SER A 109 3.85 -25.25 -5.87
C SER A 109 2.56 -25.62 -5.15
N ASP A 110 2.42 -25.19 -3.90
CA ASP A 110 1.18 -25.29 -3.12
C ASP A 110 0.25 -24.10 -3.40
N ALA A 111 0.81 -22.94 -3.74
CA ALA A 111 0.06 -21.75 -4.13
C ALA A 111 0.64 -21.06 -5.36
N VAL A 112 -0.24 -20.47 -6.17
CA VAL A 112 0.13 -19.71 -7.38
C VAL A 112 -0.55 -18.34 -7.35
N ILE A 113 0.25 -17.28 -7.39
CA ILE A 113 -0.18 -15.90 -7.25
C ILE A 113 -0.25 -15.22 -8.61
N PHE A 114 -1.40 -14.62 -8.88
CA PHE A 114 -1.66 -13.83 -10.08
C PHE A 114 -1.90 -12.38 -9.66
N HIS A 115 -0.91 -11.53 -9.88
CA HIS A 115 -1.12 -10.08 -9.93
C HIS A 115 -1.86 -9.74 -11.22
N PHE A 116 -2.99 -9.03 -11.09
CA PHE A 116 -3.93 -8.81 -12.18
C PHE A 116 -3.71 -7.49 -12.94
N TRP A 117 -2.60 -6.79 -12.72
CA TRP A 117 -2.27 -5.57 -13.46
C TRP A 117 -1.18 -5.84 -14.50
N GLN A 118 -1.48 -5.51 -15.75
CA GLN A 118 -0.52 -5.53 -16.85
C GLN A 118 -0.45 -4.12 -17.48
N ASP A 119 0.74 -3.64 -17.79
CA ASP A 119 0.97 -2.31 -18.36
C ASP A 119 0.44 -2.18 -19.80
N LYS A 120 -0.42 -1.18 -20.01
CA LYS A 120 -0.14 0.03 -20.82
C LYS A 120 -0.80 1.21 -20.10
N LEU A 121 0.02 2.09 -19.54
CA LEU A 121 -0.30 3.00 -18.44
C LEU A 121 -0.60 4.47 -18.87
N ASP A 122 -0.82 4.74 -20.16
CA ASP A 122 -0.72 6.12 -20.67
C ASP A 122 -2.04 6.84 -21.02
N SER A 123 -3.23 6.32 -20.67
CA SER A 123 -4.44 7.17 -20.78
C SER A 123 -5.65 6.71 -19.98
N LEU A 124 -5.93 7.46 -18.91
CA LEU A 124 -7.28 7.89 -18.53
C LEU A 124 -8.20 6.80 -17.89
N PRO A 125 -9.42 7.19 -17.46
CA PRO A 125 -9.77 7.62 -16.11
C PRO A 125 -10.85 6.65 -15.58
N ALA A 126 -11.92 7.14 -14.95
CA ALA A 126 -13.05 6.36 -14.43
C ALA A 126 -13.41 5.07 -15.21
N PHE A 127 -13.71 4.02 -14.44
CA PHE A 127 -14.30 2.73 -14.81
C PHE A 127 -13.36 1.56 -15.12
N ARG A 128 -13.35 0.66 -14.12
CA ARG A 128 -13.22 -0.79 -14.25
C ARG A 128 -14.20 -1.29 -15.31
N SER A 129 -13.74 -1.46 -16.55
CA SER A 129 -14.46 -2.28 -17.52
C SER A 129 -13.91 -3.70 -17.44
N ARG A 130 -14.81 -4.70 -17.42
CA ARG A 130 -14.49 -6.13 -17.53
C ARG A 130 -13.54 -6.40 -18.72
N ASN A 131 -13.52 -5.52 -19.72
CA ASN A 131 -12.70 -5.62 -20.92
C ASN A 131 -11.20 -5.31 -20.71
N PHE A 132 -10.81 -4.76 -19.54
CA PHE A 132 -9.41 -4.46 -19.21
C PHE A 132 -8.81 -5.42 -18.18
N PHE A 133 -9.56 -6.44 -17.76
CA PHE A 133 -8.91 -7.56 -17.07
C PHE A 133 -7.97 -8.23 -18.08
N PRO A 134 -6.66 -8.41 -17.76
CA PRO A 134 -5.69 -8.91 -18.75
C PRO A 134 -6.04 -10.33 -19.26
N TRP A 135 -6.97 -11.00 -18.58
CA TRP A 135 -7.49 -12.32 -18.85
C TRP A 135 -8.85 -12.14 -19.51
N LYS A 136 -8.89 -12.17 -20.86
CA LYS A 136 -10.12 -11.94 -21.65
C LYS A 136 -11.31 -12.81 -21.20
N GLN A 137 -11.04 -14.02 -20.70
CA GLN A 137 -12.01 -14.90 -20.04
C GLN A 137 -11.28 -15.67 -18.94
N ILE A 138 -11.72 -15.52 -17.69
CA ILE A 138 -11.26 -16.34 -16.57
C ILE A 138 -12.28 -17.47 -16.41
N PRO A 139 -11.84 -18.75 -16.40
CA PRO A 139 -12.76 -19.84 -16.14
C PRO A 139 -13.44 -19.68 -14.78
N PRO A 140 -14.71 -20.11 -14.64
CA PRO A 140 -15.33 -20.23 -13.34
C PRO A 140 -14.48 -21.08 -12.39
N HIS A 141 -14.48 -20.73 -11.11
CA HIS A 141 -13.71 -21.44 -10.07
C HIS A 141 -12.20 -21.46 -10.29
N PHE A 142 -11.65 -20.55 -11.11
CA PHE A 142 -10.20 -20.46 -11.32
C PHE A 142 -9.45 -20.00 -10.08
N PHE A 143 -10.00 -19.06 -9.31
CA PHE A 143 -9.38 -18.55 -8.09
C PHE A 143 -9.95 -19.22 -6.85
N ASN A 144 -9.07 -19.66 -5.95
CA ASN A 144 -9.41 -20.19 -4.64
C ASN A 144 -9.47 -19.07 -3.61
N TRP A 145 -8.43 -18.24 -3.56
CA TRP A 145 -8.30 -17.15 -2.60
C TRP A 145 -8.10 -15.79 -3.27
N THR A 146 -8.39 -14.73 -2.53
CA THR A 146 -8.22 -13.33 -2.93
C THR A 146 -7.39 -12.57 -1.91
N ALA A 147 -6.51 -11.72 -2.42
CA ALA A 147 -5.60 -10.87 -1.65
C ALA A 147 -5.73 -9.42 -2.14
N THR A 148 -6.76 -8.70 -1.68
CA THR A 148 -7.13 -7.37 -2.22
C THR A 148 -7.45 -6.37 -1.09
N TYR A 149 -7.68 -5.10 -1.42
CA TYR A 149 -8.07 -4.08 -0.43
C TYR A 149 -9.43 -4.33 0.26
N ARG A 150 -10.28 -5.20 -0.31
CA ARG A 150 -11.63 -5.44 0.21
C ARG A 150 -11.61 -6.19 1.54
N LEU A 151 -12.48 -5.80 2.46
CA LEU A 151 -12.61 -6.44 3.78
C LEU A 151 -13.06 -7.91 3.68
N ASP A 152 -13.78 -8.27 2.61
CA ASP A 152 -14.23 -9.64 2.35
C ASP A 152 -13.25 -10.46 1.48
N SER A 153 -11.99 -10.03 1.39
CA SER A 153 -10.90 -10.85 0.83
C SER A 153 -10.39 -11.90 1.82
N ASP A 154 -9.90 -13.01 1.30
CA ASP A 154 -9.37 -14.12 2.11
C ASP A 154 -8.09 -13.74 2.85
N LEU A 155 -7.28 -12.91 2.19
CA LEU A 155 -6.17 -12.21 2.78
C LEU A 155 -6.45 -10.71 2.67
N PHE A 156 -6.85 -10.11 3.79
CA PHE A 156 -7.30 -8.72 3.83
C PHE A 156 -6.15 -7.74 3.51
N GLY A 157 -6.41 -6.76 2.64
CA GLY A 157 -5.40 -5.88 2.03
C GLY A 157 -4.47 -5.11 2.97
N PRO A 158 -4.93 -4.55 4.12
CA PRO A 158 -4.06 -3.99 5.15
C PRO A 158 -3.01 -4.95 5.70
N MET A 159 -3.22 -6.27 5.58
CA MET A 159 -2.20 -7.27 5.87
C MET A 159 -1.04 -7.20 4.85
N PHE A 160 -1.31 -6.80 3.59
CA PHE A 160 -0.28 -6.57 2.55
C PHE A 160 0.21 -5.11 2.45
N TYR A 161 -0.55 -4.13 2.94
CA TYR A 161 -0.05 -2.76 3.17
C TYR A 161 0.76 -2.66 4.47
N GLY A 162 0.70 -3.70 5.29
CA GLY A 162 1.64 -3.94 6.36
C GLY A 162 1.37 -3.22 7.66
N PHE A 163 0.17 -2.68 7.89
CA PHE A 163 -0.15 -2.00 9.15
C PHE A 163 -1.54 -2.35 9.67
N GLN A 164 -1.62 -2.65 10.96
CA GLN A 164 -2.87 -2.87 11.68
C GLN A 164 -2.79 -2.22 13.06
N PHE A 165 -3.89 -1.63 13.50
CA PHE A 165 -4.01 -1.16 14.88
C PHE A 165 -4.28 -2.35 15.81
N ALA A 166 -3.45 -2.49 16.84
CA ALA A 166 -3.61 -3.50 17.88
C ALA A 166 -3.75 -2.83 19.24
N ASN A 167 -4.61 -3.37 20.10
CA ASN A 167 -4.75 -2.90 21.48
C ASN A 167 -3.42 -3.09 22.22
N LYS A 168 -3.08 -2.10 23.04
CA LYS A 168 -1.99 -2.21 24.02
C LYS A 168 -2.44 -3.07 25.19
N ASN A 169 -1.47 -3.75 25.80
CA ASN A 169 -1.69 -4.50 27.04
C ASN A 169 -2.00 -3.57 28.22
N SER A 170 -1.54 -2.31 28.16
CA SER A 170 -1.81 -1.28 29.15
C SER A 170 -2.09 0.06 28.46
N VAL A 171 -3.10 0.78 28.99
CA VAL A 171 -3.47 2.11 28.51
C VAL A 171 -2.50 3.14 29.08
N LEU A 172 -1.93 3.97 28.23
CA LEU A 172 -1.07 5.08 28.63
C LEU A 172 -1.93 6.31 28.94
N MET A 173 -1.65 6.95 30.08
CA MET A 173 -2.28 8.24 30.42
C MET A 173 -1.95 9.30 29.37
N ARG A 174 -2.91 10.20 29.12
CA ARG A 174 -2.73 11.34 28.22
C ARG A 174 -1.57 12.22 28.71
N PRO A 175 -0.54 12.47 27.88
CA PRO A 175 0.51 13.42 28.21
C PRO A 175 -0.04 14.85 28.22
N ASN A 176 0.49 15.71 29.10
CA ASN A 176 0.23 17.15 29.03
C ASN A 176 1.33 17.91 28.26
N ASP A 177 2.45 17.25 27.98
CA ASP A 177 3.61 17.84 27.31
C ASP A 177 3.50 17.67 25.78
N LEU A 178 3.22 18.77 25.08
CA LEU A 178 3.12 18.79 23.61
C LEU A 178 4.48 18.61 22.91
N THR A 179 5.60 18.77 23.60
CA THR A 179 6.94 18.51 23.02
C THR A 179 7.29 17.02 22.97
N ASN A 180 6.54 16.19 23.70
CA ASN A 180 6.68 14.74 23.74
C ASN A 180 5.32 14.03 23.95
N TYR A 181 4.36 14.33 23.08
CA TYR A 181 3.02 13.76 23.12
C TYR A 181 3.01 12.35 22.53
N TYR A 182 3.04 11.33 23.38
CA TYR A 182 3.19 9.91 22.98
C TYR A 182 4.41 9.68 22.07
N GLY A 183 5.52 10.34 22.36
CA GLY A 183 6.74 10.27 21.55
C GLY A 183 6.80 11.23 20.36
N LEU A 184 5.79 12.09 20.17
CA LEU A 184 5.74 13.07 19.09
C LEU A 184 6.03 14.48 19.61
N ASN A 185 6.86 15.23 18.88
CA ASN A 185 6.98 16.66 19.09
C ASN A 185 5.92 17.38 18.25
N ILE A 186 4.82 17.79 18.89
CA ILE A 186 3.71 18.47 18.21
C ILE A 186 4.07 19.93 17.89
N THR A 187 4.87 20.56 18.75
CA THR A 187 5.18 22.00 18.64
C THR A 187 6.19 22.30 17.54
N SER A 188 6.93 21.31 17.02
CA SER A 188 7.86 21.50 15.90
C SER A 188 7.17 21.66 14.55
N LYS A 189 5.90 21.25 14.43
CA LYS A 189 5.15 21.26 13.17
C LYS A 189 4.68 22.67 12.85
N THR A 190 5.10 23.19 11.70
CA THR A 190 4.87 24.60 11.30
C THR A 190 4.18 24.73 9.95
N LYS A 191 4.18 23.68 9.12
CA LYS A 191 3.54 23.65 7.81
C LYS A 191 2.17 22.99 7.90
N MET A 192 1.23 23.49 7.10
CA MET A 192 -0.16 23.04 7.13
C MET A 192 -0.33 21.61 6.62
N ALA A 193 -0.29 21.40 5.30
CA ALA A 193 -0.54 20.08 4.72
C ALA A 193 0.51 19.71 3.66
N ALA A 194 0.88 18.43 3.62
CA ALA A 194 1.66 17.83 2.55
C ALA A 194 0.81 16.82 1.76
N TRP A 195 1.05 16.74 0.45
CA TRP A 195 0.42 15.73 -0.41
C TRP A 195 1.45 15.07 -1.32
N PHE A 196 1.69 13.76 -1.13
CA PHE A 196 2.64 13.01 -1.97
C PHE A 196 1.86 12.29 -3.08
N VAL A 197 2.11 12.67 -4.33
CA VAL A 197 1.28 12.27 -5.46
C VAL A 197 2.06 12.16 -6.77
N SER A 198 1.91 11.03 -7.44
CA SER A 198 2.50 10.76 -8.76
C SER A 198 1.50 10.29 -9.82
N ASN A 199 0.36 9.74 -9.39
CA ASN A 199 -0.74 9.40 -10.28
C ASN A 199 -1.71 10.59 -10.39
N CYS A 200 -1.78 11.20 -11.57
CA CYS A 200 -2.56 12.40 -11.83
C CYS A 200 -3.77 12.07 -12.72
N GLN A 201 -4.71 13.01 -12.83
CA GLN A 201 -5.93 12.86 -13.65
C GLN A 201 -6.79 11.68 -13.20
N THR A 202 -6.94 11.53 -11.88
CA THR A 202 -7.78 10.46 -11.31
C THR A 202 -9.23 10.52 -11.77
N SER A 203 -9.90 9.37 -11.71
CA SER A 203 -11.33 9.22 -11.99
C SER A 203 -12.18 10.21 -11.17
N ILE A 204 -11.86 10.32 -9.89
CA ILE A 204 -12.54 11.20 -8.94
C ILE A 204 -12.11 12.67 -9.00
N ASN A 205 -11.14 13.01 -9.85
CA ASN A 205 -10.59 14.37 -9.96
C ASN A 205 -10.10 14.92 -8.60
N ARG A 206 -9.38 14.11 -7.81
CA ARG A 206 -8.83 14.53 -6.51
C ARG A 206 -7.88 15.71 -6.63
N GLU A 207 -7.23 15.84 -7.80
CA GLU A 207 -6.34 16.93 -8.15
C GLU A 207 -7.11 18.26 -8.19
N GLY A 208 -8.33 18.24 -8.76
CA GLY A 208 -9.22 19.40 -8.74
C GLY A 208 -9.62 19.78 -7.32
N TYR A 209 -10.00 18.80 -6.49
CA TYR A 209 -10.33 19.03 -5.09
C TYR A 209 -9.16 19.68 -4.34
N VAL A 210 -7.94 19.12 -4.47
CA VAL A 210 -6.76 19.67 -3.81
C VAL A 210 -6.43 21.06 -4.35
N ARG A 211 -6.55 21.29 -5.66
CA ARG A 211 -6.34 22.64 -6.24
C ARG A 211 -7.27 23.67 -5.62
N GLU A 212 -8.54 23.33 -5.41
CA GLU A 212 -9.49 24.25 -4.75
C GLU A 212 -9.17 24.41 -3.25
N LEU A 213 -8.84 23.32 -2.55
CA LEU A 213 -8.41 23.35 -1.15
C LEU A 213 -7.18 24.27 -0.95
N SER A 214 -6.21 24.20 -1.86
CA SER A 214 -4.97 25.00 -1.82
C SER A 214 -5.19 26.52 -1.90
N ARG A 215 -6.40 26.98 -2.26
CA ARG A 215 -6.77 28.41 -2.24
C ARG A 215 -7.05 28.93 -0.84
N TYR A 216 -7.36 28.03 0.09
CA TYR A 216 -7.82 28.37 1.45
C TYR A 216 -6.82 27.95 2.53
N VAL A 217 -5.97 26.97 2.24
CA VAL A 217 -4.92 26.49 3.16
C VAL A 217 -3.67 26.10 2.38
N GLN A 218 -2.49 26.29 2.97
CA GLN A 218 -1.24 25.86 2.34
C GLN A 218 -1.21 24.33 2.17
N VAL A 219 -1.05 23.88 0.92
CA VAL A 219 -0.80 22.48 0.60
C VAL A 219 0.47 22.39 -0.22
N ASP A 220 1.50 21.75 0.34
CA ASP A 220 2.74 21.47 -0.37
C ASP A 220 2.59 20.13 -1.11
N VAL A 221 2.60 20.19 -2.44
CA VAL A 221 2.41 19.02 -3.31
C VAL A 221 3.77 18.45 -3.69
N PHE A 222 4.04 17.19 -3.40
CA PHE A 222 5.28 16.51 -3.76
C PHE A 222 5.02 15.44 -4.82
N GLY A 223 5.82 15.44 -5.89
CA GLY A 223 5.72 14.46 -6.97
C GLY A 223 5.40 15.11 -8.32
N LYS A 224 4.50 14.50 -9.12
CA LYS A 224 4.31 14.87 -10.54
C LYS A 224 3.04 15.68 -10.82
N CYS A 225 2.10 15.74 -9.89
CA CYS A 225 0.81 16.38 -10.12
C CYS A 225 0.80 17.85 -9.71
N LEU A 226 -0.11 18.62 -10.33
CA LEU A 226 -0.28 20.06 -10.15
C LEU A 226 0.96 20.89 -10.53
N GLU A 227 0.75 22.19 -10.66
CA GLU A 227 1.73 23.11 -11.24
C GLU A 227 2.86 23.44 -10.24
N ASN A 228 2.55 23.55 -8.94
CA ASN A 228 3.48 23.92 -7.86
C ASN A 228 4.14 22.70 -7.17
N ARG A 229 4.54 21.71 -7.95
CA ARG A 229 5.11 20.46 -7.44
C ARG A 229 6.50 20.66 -6.83
N LYS A 230 6.73 20.03 -5.69
CA LYS A 230 8.00 19.96 -4.96
C LYS A 230 8.60 18.56 -5.11
N SER A 231 9.90 18.47 -4.86
CA SER A 231 10.60 17.19 -4.74
C SER A 231 10.89 16.91 -3.28
N CYS A 232 10.85 15.62 -2.92
CA CYS A 232 11.35 15.17 -1.63
C CYS A 232 12.82 15.60 -1.45
N PRO A 233 13.25 15.91 -0.21
CA PRO A 233 14.68 16.10 0.07
C PRO A 233 15.47 14.88 -0.43
N ILE A 234 16.63 15.13 -1.04
CA ILE A 234 17.52 14.06 -1.52
C ILE A 234 18.36 13.57 -0.32
N PRO A 235 18.57 12.24 -0.17
CA PRO A 235 19.42 11.72 0.89
C PRO A 235 20.81 12.29 0.84
N ARG A 236 21.33 12.70 2.01
CA ARG A 236 22.66 13.34 2.16
C ARG A 236 23.82 12.46 1.67
N ASN A 237 23.62 11.14 1.59
CA ASN A 237 24.63 10.20 1.09
C ASN A 237 23.97 8.99 0.39
N PRO A 238 23.86 9.00 -0.96
CA PRO A 238 23.26 7.91 -1.73
C PRO A 238 23.95 6.56 -1.53
N GLN A 239 25.24 6.55 -1.16
CA GLN A 239 26.06 5.34 -1.04
C GLN A 239 25.92 4.62 0.31
N ASN A 240 25.36 5.28 1.33
CA ASN A 240 25.20 4.74 2.69
C ASN A 240 23.73 4.60 3.11
N GLN A 241 22.81 4.43 2.15
CA GLN A 241 21.44 4.08 2.52
C GLN A 241 21.46 2.72 3.26
N PRO A 242 21.02 2.67 4.52
CA PRO A 242 21.04 1.43 5.29
C PRO A 242 20.18 0.36 4.62
N LEU A 243 20.61 -0.90 4.74
CA LEU A 243 19.88 -2.10 4.25
C LEU A 243 18.54 -2.33 4.98
N TYR A 244 18.14 -1.44 5.88
CA TYR A 244 16.95 -1.51 6.72
C TYR A 244 16.15 -0.20 6.62
N TYR A 245 14.86 -0.28 6.91
CA TYR A 245 13.91 0.82 6.83
C TYR A 245 14.29 1.96 7.79
N GLU A 246 15.00 2.95 7.27
CA GLU A 246 14.98 4.30 7.80
C GLU A 246 13.81 5.05 7.14
N PRO A 247 13.09 5.92 7.88
CA PRO A 247 12.12 6.82 7.27
C PRO A 247 12.78 7.53 6.08
N THR A 248 12.09 7.61 4.93
CA THR A 248 12.64 8.40 3.81
C THR A 248 12.86 9.84 4.29
N ASP A 249 13.78 10.59 3.71
CA ASP A 249 13.95 12.01 4.08
C ASP A 249 12.63 12.80 3.92
N CYS A 250 11.74 12.31 3.06
CA CYS A 250 10.39 12.83 2.88
C CYS A 250 9.46 12.49 4.06
N ASP A 251 9.55 11.29 4.62
CA ASP A 251 8.78 10.88 5.80
C ASP A 251 9.31 11.58 7.07
N VAL A 252 10.63 11.79 7.19
CA VAL A 252 11.23 12.61 8.27
C VAL A 252 10.77 14.05 8.17
N MET A 253 10.80 14.63 6.96
CA MET A 253 10.27 15.98 6.73
C MET A 253 8.78 16.05 7.07
N LEU A 254 8.00 15.04 6.67
CA LEU A 254 6.57 14.96 6.96
C LEU A 254 6.31 14.99 8.47
N GLU A 255 7.00 14.14 9.23
CA GLU A 255 6.91 14.08 10.69
C GLU A 255 7.33 15.39 11.36
N ARG A 256 8.46 15.97 10.95
CA ARG A 256 9.01 17.16 11.60
C ARG A 256 8.20 18.41 11.30
N ASP A 257 7.81 18.62 10.04
CA ASP A 257 7.36 19.94 9.57
C ASP A 257 5.84 20.07 9.47
N TYR A 258 5.07 18.99 9.22
CA TYR A 258 3.66 19.11 8.81
C TYR A 258 2.67 18.67 9.88
N LEU A 259 1.55 19.40 9.94
CA LEU A 259 0.37 19.05 10.74
C LEU A 259 -0.50 18.00 10.05
N PHE A 260 -0.69 18.11 8.74
CA PHE A 260 -1.61 17.27 7.99
C PHE A 260 -0.94 16.57 6.81
N TYR A 261 -1.36 15.33 6.56
CA TYR A 261 -1.01 14.58 5.36
C TYR A 261 -2.26 14.23 4.57
N LEU A 262 -2.35 14.70 3.32
CA LEU A 262 -3.48 14.41 2.44
C LEU A 262 -3.38 12.96 1.93
N SER A 263 -4.14 12.07 2.54
CA SER A 263 -4.21 10.63 2.23
C SER A 263 -5.28 10.35 1.18
N PHE A 264 -5.29 11.11 0.08
CA PHE A 264 -6.38 11.11 -0.88
C PHE A 264 -6.26 9.91 -1.84
N GLU A 265 -7.31 9.12 -1.95
CA GLU A 265 -7.32 7.92 -2.78
C GLU A 265 -7.56 8.22 -4.26
N ASN A 266 -7.20 7.27 -5.12
CA ASN A 266 -7.36 7.45 -6.57
C ASN A 266 -8.82 7.27 -7.03
N SER A 267 -9.66 6.64 -6.21
CA SER A 267 -11.04 6.26 -6.54
C SER A 267 -11.85 6.06 -5.27
N PHE A 268 -13.17 6.21 -5.36
CA PHE A 268 -14.08 5.96 -4.26
C PHE A 268 -14.60 4.53 -4.30
N CYS A 269 -13.75 3.60 -3.90
CA CYS A 269 -14.15 2.20 -3.79
C CYS A 269 -14.42 1.85 -2.32
N PRO A 270 -15.45 1.02 -2.02
CA PRO A 270 -15.64 0.46 -0.69
C PRO A 270 -14.35 -0.19 -0.19
N ASP A 271 -14.06 -0.04 1.09
CA ASP A 271 -12.88 -0.59 1.79
C ASP A 271 -11.50 -0.14 1.28
N TYR A 272 -11.44 0.69 0.24
CA TYR A 272 -10.17 1.09 -0.37
C TYR A 272 -9.47 2.19 0.44
N ALA A 273 -8.59 1.76 1.34
CA ALA A 273 -7.56 2.58 1.96
C ALA A 273 -6.18 1.97 1.66
N SER A 274 -5.27 2.80 1.17
CA SER A 274 -3.96 2.39 0.67
C SER A 274 -2.82 2.73 1.63
N GLU A 275 -1.58 2.59 1.16
CA GLU A 275 -0.37 3.01 1.88
C GLU A 275 -0.41 4.46 2.33
N LYS A 276 -1.13 5.32 1.59
CA LYS A 276 -1.23 6.75 1.89
C LYS A 276 -1.84 6.97 3.26
N PHE A 277 -2.90 6.21 3.57
CA PHE A 277 -3.58 6.30 4.86
C PHE A 277 -2.65 5.95 6.02
N PHE A 278 -1.94 4.82 5.90
CA PHE A 278 -1.06 4.34 6.96
C PHE A 278 0.23 5.16 7.11
N ARG A 279 0.75 5.75 6.03
CA ARG A 279 1.94 6.61 6.06
C ARG A 279 1.79 7.76 7.05
N ALA A 280 0.61 8.41 7.11
CA ALA A 280 0.38 9.50 8.04
C ALA A 280 0.58 9.08 9.50
N PHE A 281 0.01 7.93 9.88
CA PHE A 281 0.13 7.39 11.23
C PHE A 281 1.59 7.03 11.56
N GLN A 282 2.31 6.44 10.60
CA GLN A 282 3.73 6.12 10.78
C GLN A 282 4.59 7.38 10.99
N SER A 283 4.30 8.45 10.25
CA SER A 283 5.01 9.72 10.35
C SER A 283 4.50 10.64 11.47
N GLY A 284 3.60 10.18 12.34
CA GLY A 284 3.09 11.03 13.42
C GLY A 284 2.40 12.30 12.93
N VAL A 285 1.64 12.20 11.84
CA VAL A 285 0.89 13.30 11.21
C VAL A 285 -0.59 12.92 11.14
N VAL A 286 -1.50 13.89 11.25
CA VAL A 286 -2.93 13.62 11.14
C VAL A 286 -3.30 13.38 9.67
N PRO A 287 -3.84 12.20 9.30
CA PRO A 287 -4.31 11.95 7.95
C PRO A 287 -5.60 12.73 7.67
N VAL A 288 -5.63 13.43 6.54
CA VAL A 288 -6.85 13.94 5.92
C VAL A 288 -7.21 13.01 4.78
N VAL A 289 -8.29 12.25 4.91
CA VAL A 289 -8.68 11.21 3.95
C VAL A 289 -9.73 11.73 2.96
N PHE A 290 -9.67 11.24 1.73
CA PHE A 290 -10.67 11.48 0.70
C PHE A 290 -10.78 10.20 -0.15
N GLY A 291 -11.75 9.36 0.19
CA GLY A 291 -11.90 8.02 -0.38
C GLY A 291 -13.27 7.39 -0.12
N GLY A 292 -13.46 6.17 -0.61
CA GLY A 292 -14.71 5.41 -0.49
C GLY A 292 -14.75 4.41 0.68
N ALA A 293 -13.66 4.29 1.44
CA ALA A 293 -13.59 3.34 2.54
C ALA A 293 -14.43 3.79 3.75
N ASN A 294 -14.94 2.80 4.50
CA ASN A 294 -15.42 3.05 5.85
C ASN A 294 -14.23 3.06 6.82
N TYR A 295 -13.61 4.23 7.01
CA TYR A 295 -12.40 4.38 7.82
C TYR A 295 -12.59 4.03 9.31
N SER A 296 -13.82 4.01 9.84
CA SER A 296 -14.08 3.59 11.23
C SER A 296 -13.81 2.10 11.46
N LEU A 297 -13.76 1.30 10.39
CA LEU A 297 -13.37 -0.11 10.45
C LEU A 297 -11.85 -0.31 10.36
N LEU A 298 -11.10 0.75 10.01
CA LEU A 298 -9.69 0.66 9.64
C LEU A 298 -8.77 1.40 10.62
N ALA A 299 -9.27 2.39 11.35
CA ALA A 299 -8.49 3.17 12.29
C ALA A 299 -9.29 3.51 13.55
N PRO A 300 -8.61 3.78 14.67
CA PRO A 300 -9.24 4.24 15.89
C PRO A 300 -10.13 5.47 15.66
N PRO A 301 -11.21 5.65 16.42
CA PRO A 301 -12.04 6.84 16.32
C PRO A 301 -11.21 8.10 16.59
N HIS A 302 -11.60 9.22 15.95
CA HIS A 302 -10.94 10.52 16.12
C HIS A 302 -9.43 10.52 15.81
N SER A 303 -8.96 9.64 14.92
CA SER A 303 -7.54 9.55 14.53
C SER A 303 -7.26 10.08 13.12
N TYR A 304 -8.29 10.50 12.39
CA TYR A 304 -8.21 11.02 11.03
C TYR A 304 -9.31 12.07 10.80
N ILE A 305 -9.14 12.88 9.75
CA ILE A 305 -10.13 13.86 9.28
C ILE A 305 -10.66 13.38 7.94
N ASN A 306 -11.96 13.14 7.82
CA ASN A 306 -12.55 12.78 6.54
C ASN A 306 -13.01 14.02 5.78
N ALA A 307 -12.39 14.29 4.64
CA ALA A 307 -12.73 15.44 3.80
C ALA A 307 -14.19 15.37 3.29
N ARG A 308 -14.79 14.17 3.23
CA ARG A 308 -16.20 14.00 2.85
C ARG A 308 -17.20 14.45 3.93
N ASP A 309 -16.75 14.70 5.15
CA ASP A 309 -17.61 15.22 6.23
C ASP A 309 -17.84 16.74 6.08
N PHE A 310 -17.16 17.39 5.13
CA PHE A 310 -17.25 18.82 4.85
C PHE A 310 -17.96 19.05 3.52
N GLN A 311 -18.92 19.98 3.50
CA GLN A 311 -19.67 20.30 2.28
C GLN A 311 -18.79 20.91 1.17
N THR A 312 -17.69 21.58 1.54
CA THR A 312 -16.78 22.22 0.58
C THR A 312 -15.32 22.11 1.02
N PRO A 313 -14.35 22.17 0.09
CA PRO A 313 -12.92 22.29 0.42
C PRO A 313 -12.60 23.48 1.33
N LYS A 314 -13.37 24.57 1.22
CA LYS A 314 -13.22 25.76 2.07
C LYS A 314 -13.53 25.44 3.54
N LEU A 315 -14.63 24.75 3.81
CA LEU A 315 -15.00 24.36 5.19
C LEU A 315 -13.97 23.39 5.79
N LEU A 316 -13.44 22.48 4.97
CA LEU A 316 -12.31 21.64 5.39
C LEU A 316 -11.09 22.51 5.73
N ALA A 317 -10.70 23.46 4.88
CA ALA A 317 -9.59 24.37 5.15
C ALA A 317 -9.78 25.17 6.45
N GLU A 318 -10.96 25.73 6.67
CA GLU A 318 -11.31 26.45 7.91
C GLU A 318 -11.13 25.56 9.15
N TYR A 319 -11.52 24.29 9.06
CA TYR A 319 -11.30 23.32 10.12
C TYR A 319 -9.82 23.01 10.35
N LEU A 320 -9.03 22.81 9.28
CA LEU A 320 -7.58 22.58 9.39
C LEU A 320 -6.87 23.80 9.99
N VAL A 321 -7.29 25.02 9.60
CA VAL A 321 -6.78 26.28 10.16
C VAL A 321 -7.16 26.44 11.62
N LYS A 322 -8.37 26.03 12.03
CA LYS A 322 -8.75 26.02 13.45
C LYS A 322 -7.79 25.14 14.26
N LEU A 323 -7.53 23.92 13.78
CA LEU A 323 -6.62 22.99 14.45
C LEU A 323 -5.16 23.47 14.47
N SER A 324 -4.69 24.18 13.45
CA SER A 324 -3.32 24.71 13.45
C SER A 324 -3.08 25.82 14.48
N HIS A 325 -4.14 26.50 14.93
CA HIS A 325 -4.06 27.54 15.96
C HIS A 325 -4.30 27.01 17.39
N ASP A 326 -4.74 25.75 17.51
CA ASP A 326 -5.06 25.12 18.79
C ASP A 326 -4.37 23.74 18.85
N LEU A 327 -3.12 23.74 19.31
CA LEU A 327 -2.31 22.53 19.38
C LEU A 327 -2.85 21.50 20.40
N ASP A 328 -3.68 21.93 21.36
CA ASP A 328 -4.35 21.03 22.30
C ASP A 328 -5.51 20.29 21.62
N LEU A 329 -6.24 20.94 20.71
CA LEU A 329 -7.22 20.26 19.86
C LEU A 329 -6.54 19.37 18.82
N TYR A 330 -5.44 19.82 18.21
CA TYR A 330 -4.70 19.02 17.25
C TYR A 330 -4.08 17.77 17.88
N SER A 331 -3.50 17.88 19.08
CA SER A 331 -2.84 16.74 19.76
C SER A 331 -3.80 15.60 20.08
N ARG A 332 -5.09 15.89 20.29
CA ARG A 332 -6.15 14.87 20.53
C ARG A 332 -6.31 13.86 19.41
N TYR A 333 -5.94 14.22 18.17
CA TYR A 333 -5.90 13.26 17.06
C TYR A 333 -4.85 12.15 17.24
N PHE A 334 -3.98 12.27 18.24
CA PHE A 334 -2.98 11.26 18.62
C PHE A 334 -3.35 10.51 19.91
N ASP A 335 -4.51 10.77 20.53
CA ASP A 335 -4.96 10.10 21.76
C ASP A 335 -5.04 8.57 21.60
N TRP A 336 -5.34 8.10 20.39
CA TRP A 336 -5.35 6.68 20.07
C TRP A 336 -4.01 5.99 20.41
N ARG A 337 -2.87 6.71 20.41
CA ARG A 337 -1.56 6.16 20.80
C ARG A 337 -1.50 5.77 22.27
N GLY A 338 -2.45 6.21 23.09
CA GLY A 338 -2.60 5.74 24.47
C GLY A 338 -3.10 4.31 24.57
N GLU A 339 -3.93 3.87 23.62
CA GLU A 339 -4.65 2.60 23.67
C GLU A 339 -4.22 1.62 22.58
N PHE A 340 -3.74 2.12 21.45
CA PHE A 340 -3.41 1.31 20.28
C PHE A 340 -1.95 1.50 19.87
N ASP A 341 -1.37 0.43 19.35
CA ASP A 341 -0.14 0.46 18.56
C ASP A 341 -0.46 0.24 17.09
N LEU A 342 0.22 0.97 16.21
CA LEU A 342 0.27 0.63 14.79
C LEU A 342 1.32 -0.46 14.59
N LYS A 343 0.87 -1.72 14.52
CA LYS A 343 1.75 -2.88 14.34
C LYS A 343 1.99 -3.15 12.86
N ARG A 344 3.23 -3.54 12.54
CA ARG A 344 3.56 -4.01 11.21
C ARG A 344 3.12 -5.46 11.05
N HIS A 345 2.39 -5.74 9.99
CA HIS A 345 2.00 -7.11 9.62
C HIS A 345 2.55 -7.47 8.25
N SER A 346 2.56 -8.77 7.96
CA SER A 346 2.94 -9.26 6.66
C SER A 346 1.88 -10.20 6.13
N GLY A 347 1.34 -9.85 4.97
CA GLY A 347 0.43 -10.70 4.22
C GLY A 347 1.09 -12.01 3.81
N TRP A 348 2.42 -12.04 3.68
CA TRP A 348 3.17 -13.25 3.34
C TRP A 348 3.26 -14.22 4.51
N CYS A 349 3.48 -13.75 5.74
CA CYS A 349 3.41 -14.61 6.92
C CYS A 349 2.00 -15.22 7.07
N ASN A 350 0.96 -14.41 6.88
CA ASN A 350 -0.42 -14.88 6.99
C ASN A 350 -0.79 -15.87 5.89
N LEU A 351 -0.35 -15.63 4.65
CA LEU A 351 -0.50 -16.60 3.57
C LEU A 351 0.22 -17.91 3.91
N CYS A 352 1.45 -17.83 4.42
CA CYS A 352 2.19 -19.02 4.83
C CYS A 352 1.45 -19.81 5.91
N LYS A 353 0.96 -19.12 6.94
CA LYS A 353 0.13 -19.72 7.99
C LYS A 353 -1.13 -20.38 7.42
N MET A 354 -1.86 -19.72 6.52
CA MET A 354 -3.05 -20.27 5.88
C MET A 354 -2.77 -21.52 5.05
N LEU A 355 -1.64 -21.58 4.34
CA LEU A 355 -1.26 -22.77 3.56
C LEU A 355 -0.86 -23.97 4.43
N ASN A 356 -0.49 -23.72 5.69
CA ASN A 356 -0.11 -24.74 6.66
C ASN A 356 -1.25 -25.14 7.60
N ASP A 357 -2.42 -24.52 7.50
CA ASP A 357 -3.58 -24.88 8.31
C ASP A 357 -4.23 -26.17 7.75
N PRO A 358 -4.18 -27.30 8.48
CA PRO A 358 -4.78 -28.56 8.03
C PRO A 358 -6.32 -28.52 8.03
N HIS A 359 -6.92 -27.51 8.66
CA HIS A 359 -8.36 -27.32 8.74
C HIS A 359 -8.89 -26.31 7.71
N ALA A 360 -8.04 -25.78 6.84
CA ALA A 360 -8.46 -24.84 5.81
C ALA A 360 -9.50 -25.48 4.87
N GLU A 361 -10.69 -24.87 4.80
CA GLU A 361 -11.76 -25.35 3.92
C GLU A 361 -11.45 -25.10 2.44
N ALA A 362 -11.75 -26.08 1.61
CA ALA A 362 -11.67 -25.94 0.16
C ALA A 362 -12.74 -24.96 -0.33
N LYS A 363 -12.33 -23.91 -1.02
CA LYS A 363 -13.24 -22.94 -1.64
C LYS A 363 -12.73 -22.43 -2.96
N SER A 364 -13.63 -21.83 -3.73
CA SER A 364 -13.32 -21.15 -4.98
C SER A 364 -14.38 -20.09 -5.30
N TYR A 365 -13.99 -19.11 -6.11
CA TYR A 365 -14.88 -18.05 -6.58
C TYR A 365 -15.54 -18.49 -7.89
N PRO A 366 -16.88 -18.64 -7.94
CA PRO A 366 -17.56 -19.07 -9.16
C PRO A 366 -17.31 -18.13 -10.34
N VAL A 367 -17.38 -16.82 -10.12
CA VAL A 367 -17.00 -15.79 -11.10
C VAL A 367 -16.30 -14.67 -10.35
N ILE A 368 -14.99 -14.57 -10.53
CA ILE A 368 -14.16 -13.66 -9.72
C ILE A 368 -14.45 -12.19 -10.03
N GLU A 369 -14.85 -11.90 -11.26
CA GLU A 369 -15.24 -10.56 -11.72
C GLU A 369 -16.51 -10.09 -11.03
N THR A 370 -17.51 -10.96 -10.88
CA THR A 370 -18.74 -10.63 -10.16
C THR A 370 -18.43 -10.31 -8.71
N TRP A 371 -17.57 -11.12 -8.07
CA TRP A 371 -17.12 -10.81 -6.72
C TRP A 371 -16.41 -9.45 -6.68
N PHE A 372 -15.39 -9.20 -7.50
CA PHE A 372 -14.51 -8.04 -7.39
C PHE A 372 -15.12 -6.72 -7.89
N PHE A 373 -15.92 -6.75 -8.95
CA PHE A 373 -16.47 -5.56 -9.63
C PHE A 373 -17.92 -5.27 -9.26
N ASP A 374 -18.74 -6.31 -9.15
CA ASP A 374 -20.21 -6.14 -9.16
C ASP A 374 -20.81 -6.17 -7.75
N LYS A 375 -20.26 -6.97 -6.83
CA LYS A 375 -20.79 -7.12 -5.46
C LYS A 375 -20.76 -5.81 -4.66
N TYR A 376 -19.66 -5.06 -4.74
CA TYR A 376 -19.48 -3.76 -4.08
C TYR A 376 -18.78 -2.81 -5.07
N PRO A 377 -19.53 -2.15 -5.96
CA PRO A 377 -18.96 -1.30 -6.99
C PRO A 377 -18.38 -0.02 -6.37
N CYS A 378 -17.36 0.52 -7.02
CA CYS A 378 -16.86 1.85 -6.68
C CYS A 378 -17.90 2.92 -7.06
N GLU A 379 -17.97 3.99 -6.28
CA GLU A 379 -18.81 5.13 -6.58
C GLU A 379 -18.37 5.79 -7.90
N ASN A 380 -19.35 6.09 -8.76
CA ASN A 380 -19.13 6.92 -9.95
C ASN A 380 -19.11 8.40 -9.55
N TYR A 381 -18.08 8.79 -8.82
CA TYR A 381 -17.88 10.15 -8.37
C TYR A 381 -16.78 10.83 -9.19
N ARG A 382 -16.98 12.10 -9.52
CA ARG A 382 -15.94 12.98 -10.05
C ARG A 382 -16.13 14.37 -9.46
N TRP A 383 -15.12 14.87 -8.76
CA TRP A 383 -15.18 16.20 -8.19
C TRP A 383 -15.33 17.23 -9.31
N THR A 384 -16.30 18.12 -9.11
CA THR A 384 -16.59 19.27 -9.96
C THR A 384 -16.61 20.51 -9.07
N ASN A 385 -16.27 21.68 -9.63
CA ASN A 385 -16.19 22.93 -8.88
C ASN A 385 -17.58 23.53 -8.51
N THR A 386 -18.64 22.73 -8.63
CA THR A 386 -20.00 23.10 -8.24
C THR A 386 -20.26 22.59 -6.82
N THR A 387 -20.67 23.50 -5.95
CA THR A 387 -21.09 23.21 -4.57
C THR A 387 -21.99 21.97 -4.52
N ILE A 388 -21.70 21.06 -3.57
CA ILE A 388 -22.58 19.94 -3.25
C ILE A 388 -23.88 20.57 -2.72
N ASN A 389 -24.89 20.65 -3.58
CA ASN A 389 -26.24 21.11 -3.24
C ASN A 389 -26.96 20.05 -2.41
#